data_AF-A0A967L9P6-F1
#
_entry.id   AF-A0A967L9P6-F1
#
_cell.length_a   1.000
_cell.length_b   1.000
_cell.length_c   1.000
_cell.angle_alpha   90.00
_cell.angle_beta   90.00
_cell.angle_gamma   90.00
#
_symmetry.space_group_name_H-M   'P 1'
#
loop_
_entity.id
_entity.type
_entity.pdbx_description
1 polymer ?
#
loop_
_entity_poly.entity_id
_entity_poly.type
_entity_poly.pdbx_seq_one_letter_code
_entity_poly.pdbx_strand_id
1 'polypeptide(L)'
;GVNCGIYQGFDEERFRAFRKGMVTLRERVAEQGGEVLHLTPWPYDHSRGTIEAGDYNQAVLGRYAQWLLARRADGWKVIDLHGPMTAEMKSRRAEDPQFTFQGDGVHPNREGHWFGARVMIRALGGDQSAQAGDAGEMMKRFTGGAEALPLVEQRMQLLRDAWLSHTGHLRPGIRAGLPLAEAGRKAAEIAARIEAARLETK
;
A
#
# COMPACT_ATOMS: atom_id res chain seq x y z
N GLY A 1 1.40 9.24 5.11
CA GLY A 1 0.34 10.25 4.92
C GLY A 1 -0.68 10.20 6.03
N VAL A 2 -1.47 9.11 6.11
CA VAL A 2 -2.61 8.96 7.04
C VAL A 2 -2.29 9.31 8.51
N ASN A 3 -1.16 8.86 9.06
CA ASN A 3 -0.77 9.21 10.43
C ASN A 3 -0.03 10.55 10.56
N CYS A 4 0.48 11.12 9.46
CA CYS A 4 1.34 12.30 9.49
C CYS A 4 0.58 13.59 9.84
N GLY A 5 -0.73 13.61 9.59
CA GLY A 5 -1.62 14.69 10.04
C GLY A 5 -2.15 14.48 11.47
N ILE A 6 -1.76 13.39 12.13
CA ILE A 6 -2.15 12.99 13.50
C ILE A 6 -3.66 13.09 13.78
N TYR A 7 -4.48 12.97 12.74
CA TYR A 7 -5.92 13.07 12.84
C TYR A 7 -6.41 14.42 13.41
N GLN A 8 -5.69 15.49 13.07
CA GLN A 8 -6.06 16.87 13.41
C GLN A 8 -6.27 17.69 12.14
N GLY A 9 -6.83 18.90 12.29
CA GLY A 9 -6.95 19.85 11.19
C GLY A 9 -5.61 20.14 10.50
N PHE A 10 -5.68 20.73 9.30
CA PHE A 10 -4.46 21.06 8.55
C PHE A 10 -3.54 21.97 9.37
N ASP A 11 -2.26 21.65 9.31
CA ASP A 11 -1.20 22.38 9.99
C ASP A 11 0.04 22.42 9.09
N GLU A 12 0.58 23.61 8.91
CA GLU A 12 1.68 23.84 7.97
C GLU A 12 3.00 23.21 8.46
N GLU A 13 3.20 23.11 9.78
CA GLU A 13 4.39 22.48 10.36
C GLU A 13 4.39 20.97 10.12
N ARG A 14 3.27 20.29 10.41
CA ARG A 14 3.08 18.86 10.08
C ARG A 14 3.21 18.60 8.59
N PHE A 15 2.67 19.49 7.75
CA PHE A 15 2.81 19.36 6.31
C PHE A 15 4.26 19.55 5.84
N ARG A 16 4.99 20.51 6.41
CA ARG A 16 6.43 20.68 6.17
C ARG A 16 7.23 19.45 6.59
N ALA A 17 6.94 18.88 7.76
CA ALA A 17 7.58 17.67 8.25
C ALA A 17 7.31 16.46 7.32
N PHE A 18 6.06 16.29 6.87
CA PHE A 18 5.69 15.28 5.88
C PHE A 18 6.50 15.42 4.59
N ARG A 19 6.54 16.63 4.01
CA ARG A 19 7.29 16.91 2.76
C ARG A 19 8.78 16.63 2.93
N LYS A 20 9.39 17.14 4.01
CA LYS A 20 10.79 16.90 4.34
C LYS A 20 11.08 15.40 4.44
N GLY A 21 10.25 14.65 5.16
CA GLY A 21 10.40 13.20 5.29
C GLY A 21 10.35 12.46 3.96
N MET A 22 9.44 12.85 3.06
CA MET A 22 9.34 12.26 1.71
C MET A 22 10.57 12.53 0.84
N VAL A 23 11.09 13.76 0.88
CA VAL A 23 12.31 14.15 0.16
C VAL A 23 13.52 13.39 0.72
N THR A 24 13.71 13.42 2.05
CA THR A 24 14.83 12.74 2.70
C THR A 24 14.80 11.23 2.45
N LEU A 25 13.63 10.57 2.52
CA LEU A 25 13.52 9.15 2.19
C LEU A 25 14.02 8.86 0.78
N ARG A 26 13.60 9.68 -0.20
CA ARG A 26 13.98 9.50 -1.60
C ARG A 26 15.47 9.71 -1.83
N GLU A 27 16.05 10.74 -1.22
CA GLU A 27 17.50 10.99 -1.26
C GLU A 27 18.29 9.82 -0.69
N ARG A 28 17.89 9.33 0.50
CA ARG A 28 18.54 8.16 1.12
C ARG A 28 18.42 6.90 0.28
N VAL A 29 17.28 6.65 -0.35
CA VAL A 29 17.12 5.50 -1.25
C VAL A 29 17.99 5.65 -2.50
N ALA A 30 18.07 6.85 -3.08
CA ALA A 30 18.91 7.13 -4.25
C ALA A 30 20.40 7.01 -3.94
N GLU A 31 20.86 7.43 -2.76
CA GLU A 31 22.24 7.23 -2.28
C GLU A 31 22.64 5.73 -2.24
N GLN A 32 21.66 4.83 -2.10
CA GLN A 32 21.86 3.38 -2.14
C GLN A 32 21.61 2.77 -3.54
N GLY A 33 21.46 3.61 -4.57
CA GLY A 33 21.17 3.15 -5.94
C GLY A 33 19.73 2.65 -6.16
N GLY A 34 18.84 2.86 -5.20
CA GLY A 34 17.43 2.47 -5.30
C GLY A 34 16.56 3.53 -5.97
N GLU A 35 15.37 3.12 -6.37
CA GLU A 35 14.32 4.00 -6.87
C GLU A 35 13.09 3.97 -5.95
N VAL A 36 12.40 5.12 -5.82
CA VAL A 36 11.17 5.21 -5.02
C VAL A 36 9.96 5.39 -5.92
N LEU A 37 8.99 4.50 -5.74
CA LEU A 37 7.61 4.66 -6.19
C LEU A 37 6.77 5.15 -5.01
N HIS A 38 6.32 6.40 -5.05
CA HIS A 38 5.48 6.95 -4.00
C HIS A 38 4.01 6.57 -4.20
N LEU A 39 3.31 6.31 -3.10
CA LEU A 39 1.85 6.16 -3.07
C LEU A 39 1.27 7.35 -2.30
N THR A 40 0.22 7.97 -2.81
CA THR A 40 -0.54 8.96 -2.02
C THR A 40 -1.24 8.26 -0.84
N PRO A 41 -1.54 8.96 0.26
CA PRO A 41 -2.37 8.37 1.32
C PRO A 41 -3.75 8.00 0.77
N TRP A 42 -4.25 6.81 1.10
CA TRP A 42 -5.67 6.48 0.89
C TRP A 42 -6.57 7.39 1.74
N PRO A 43 -7.88 7.49 1.43
CA PRO A 43 -8.78 8.41 2.12
C PRO A 43 -8.96 8.08 3.61
N TYR A 44 -9.47 9.03 4.37
CA TYR A 44 -10.05 8.80 5.70
C TYR A 44 -11.57 8.87 5.58
N ASP A 45 -12.28 7.96 6.23
CA ASP A 45 -13.73 7.90 6.16
C ASP A 45 -14.40 8.43 7.43
N HIS A 46 -14.85 9.69 7.37
CA HIS A 46 -15.52 10.40 8.46
C HIS A 46 -16.84 9.77 8.90
N SER A 47 -17.51 8.97 8.06
CA SER A 47 -18.76 8.31 8.48
C SER A 47 -18.53 7.11 9.41
N ARG A 48 -17.27 6.71 9.60
CA ARG A 48 -16.88 5.54 10.40
C ARG A 48 -15.87 5.89 11.46
N GLY A 49 -14.97 6.81 11.16
CA GLY A 49 -13.92 7.21 12.05
C GLY A 49 -14.41 8.08 13.21
N THR A 50 -13.66 8.05 14.31
CA THR A 50 -14.05 8.67 15.59
C THR A 50 -13.40 10.03 15.84
N ILE A 51 -12.74 10.59 14.83
CA ILE A 51 -11.96 11.82 14.99
C ILE A 51 -12.85 13.03 14.73
N GLU A 52 -12.95 13.91 15.74
CA GLU A 52 -13.69 15.18 15.67
C GLU A 52 -12.92 16.31 14.98
N ALA A 53 -11.85 16.01 14.25
CA ALA A 53 -11.31 16.96 13.29
C ALA A 53 -12.37 17.24 12.22
N GLY A 54 -12.36 18.44 11.62
CA GLY A 54 -13.19 18.75 10.46
C GLY A 54 -12.84 17.85 9.26
N ASP A 55 -12.75 18.39 8.04
CA ASP A 55 -12.49 17.53 6.87
C ASP A 55 -11.02 17.02 6.80
N TYR A 56 -10.65 16.03 7.62
CA TYR A 56 -9.32 15.40 7.58
C TYR A 56 -9.00 14.78 6.21
N ASN A 57 -10.00 14.16 5.58
CA ASN A 57 -9.83 13.50 4.29
C ASN A 57 -9.37 14.49 3.22
N GLN A 58 -10.10 15.57 2.96
CA GLN A 58 -9.71 16.53 1.91
C GLN A 58 -8.74 17.60 2.42
N ALA A 59 -9.01 18.19 3.58
CA ALA A 59 -8.21 19.32 4.06
C ALA A 59 -6.79 18.91 4.46
N VAL A 60 -6.53 17.64 4.79
CA VAL A 60 -5.19 17.14 5.13
C VAL A 60 -4.69 16.11 4.12
N LEU A 61 -5.37 14.96 4.00
CA LEU A 61 -4.86 13.87 3.13
C LEU A 61 -4.92 14.26 1.65
N GLY A 62 -5.96 14.97 1.23
CA GLY A 62 -6.09 15.54 -0.11
C GLY A 62 -4.94 16.50 -0.44
N ARG A 63 -4.58 17.40 0.47
CA ARG A 63 -3.42 18.29 0.30
C ARG A 63 -2.09 17.53 0.21
N TYR A 64 -1.92 16.50 1.04
CA TYR A 64 -0.70 15.68 1.04
C TYR A 64 -0.59 14.87 -0.25
N ALA A 65 -1.71 14.33 -0.74
CA ALA A 65 -1.81 13.64 -2.02
C ALA A 65 -1.49 14.58 -3.19
N GLN A 66 -2.11 15.77 -3.24
CA GLN A 66 -1.86 16.77 -4.28
C GLN A 66 -0.38 17.18 -4.34
N TRP A 67 0.26 17.39 -3.19
CA TRP A 67 1.68 17.72 -3.17
C TRP A 67 2.56 16.62 -3.74
N LEU A 68 2.30 15.35 -3.39
CA LEU A 68 2.99 14.20 -3.96
C LEU A 68 2.77 14.13 -5.47
N LEU A 69 1.53 14.27 -5.93
CA LEU A 69 1.20 14.23 -7.36
C LEU A 69 1.89 15.34 -8.16
N ALA A 70 2.01 16.54 -7.58
CA ALA A 70 2.73 17.64 -8.20
C ALA A 70 4.23 17.33 -8.41
N ARG A 71 4.83 16.43 -7.61
CA ARG A 71 6.23 16.00 -7.79
C ARG A 71 6.47 15.20 -9.07
N ARG A 72 5.41 14.74 -9.75
CA ARG A 72 5.57 14.11 -11.08
C ARG A 72 6.24 15.06 -12.09
N ALA A 73 6.03 16.38 -11.97
CA ALA A 73 6.72 17.37 -12.77
C ALA A 73 8.24 17.41 -12.51
N ASP A 74 8.65 17.01 -11.31
CA ASP A 74 10.06 16.87 -10.90
C ASP A 74 10.61 15.47 -11.23
N GLY A 75 9.90 14.68 -12.04
CA GLY A 75 10.27 13.31 -12.43
C GLY A 75 9.98 12.23 -11.38
N TRP A 76 9.25 12.52 -10.31
CA TRP A 76 8.93 11.51 -9.30
C TRP A 76 7.89 10.51 -9.82
N LYS A 77 8.13 9.22 -9.57
CA LYS A 77 7.12 8.17 -9.77
C LYS A 77 6.14 8.20 -8.61
N VAL A 78 4.89 8.59 -8.90
CA VAL A 78 3.82 8.67 -7.89
C VAL A 78 2.54 8.00 -8.41
N ILE A 79 1.94 7.10 -7.64
CA ILE A 79 0.61 6.49 -7.89
C ILE A 79 -0.41 7.14 -6.97
N ASP A 80 -1.53 7.59 -7.54
CA ASP A 80 -2.64 8.15 -6.77
C ASP A 80 -3.58 7.05 -6.28
N LEU A 81 -3.60 6.82 -4.96
CA LEU A 81 -4.62 6.02 -4.29
C LEU A 81 -5.74 6.89 -3.71
N HIS A 82 -5.47 8.16 -3.43
CA HIS A 82 -6.39 9.03 -2.71
C HIS A 82 -7.62 9.36 -3.56
N GLY A 83 -7.37 9.89 -4.77
CA GLY A 83 -8.40 10.33 -5.70
C GLY A 83 -9.33 9.19 -6.11
N PRO A 84 -8.82 8.09 -6.68
CA PRO A 84 -9.64 6.97 -7.13
C PRO A 84 -10.47 6.33 -6.02
N MET A 85 -9.89 6.11 -4.83
CA MET A 85 -10.64 5.51 -3.71
C MET A 85 -11.72 6.46 -3.18
N THR A 86 -11.43 7.76 -3.08
CA THR A 86 -12.44 8.76 -2.68
C THR A 86 -13.61 8.81 -3.67
N ALA A 87 -13.30 8.82 -4.97
CA ALA A 87 -14.31 8.85 -6.02
C ALA A 87 -15.19 7.60 -6.02
N GLU A 88 -14.58 6.41 -5.85
CA GLU A 88 -15.31 5.15 -5.77
C GLU A 88 -16.25 5.11 -4.56
N MET A 89 -15.77 5.48 -3.37
CA MET A 89 -16.60 5.55 -2.17
C MET A 89 -17.76 6.51 -2.35
N LYS A 90 -17.51 7.69 -2.93
CA LYS A 90 -18.57 8.67 -3.23
C LYS A 90 -19.59 8.10 -4.21
N SER A 91 -19.14 7.42 -5.27
CA SER A 91 -20.02 6.82 -6.28
C SER A 91 -20.93 5.77 -5.67
N ARG A 92 -20.39 4.83 -4.91
CA ARG A 92 -21.18 3.74 -4.30
C ARG A 92 -22.12 4.23 -3.21
N ARG A 93 -21.76 5.31 -2.52
CA ARG A 93 -22.66 5.97 -1.54
C ARG A 93 -23.91 6.57 -2.14
N ALA A 94 -23.97 6.77 -3.46
CA ALA A 94 -25.21 7.16 -4.13
C ALA A 94 -26.27 6.06 -4.09
N GLU A 95 -25.85 4.79 -3.99
CA GLU A 95 -26.74 3.62 -3.97
C GLU A 95 -26.82 3.00 -2.56
N ASP A 96 -25.69 2.89 -1.87
CA ASP A 96 -25.60 2.43 -0.48
C ASP A 96 -24.93 3.52 0.38
N PRO A 97 -25.72 4.40 1.05
CA PRO A 97 -25.18 5.46 1.90
C PRO A 97 -24.26 4.97 3.03
N GLN A 98 -24.31 3.68 3.40
CA GLN A 98 -23.47 3.08 4.42
C GLN A 98 -22.17 2.48 3.85
N PHE A 99 -22.00 2.45 2.53
CA PHE A 99 -20.83 1.88 1.89
C PHE A 99 -19.53 2.50 2.43
N THR A 100 -18.56 1.64 2.72
CA THR A 100 -17.22 2.04 3.10
C THR A 100 -16.19 0.98 2.75
N PHE A 101 -14.99 1.43 2.40
CA PHE A 101 -13.82 0.58 2.42
C PHE A 101 -13.23 0.44 3.82
N GLN A 102 -13.57 1.29 4.78
CA GLN A 102 -12.84 1.46 6.03
C GLN A 102 -13.78 1.38 7.22
N GLY A 103 -13.97 0.17 7.77
CA GLY A 103 -14.92 -0.07 8.86
C GLY A 103 -14.65 0.76 10.13
N ASP A 104 -13.39 1.12 10.37
CA ASP A 104 -12.94 1.97 11.48
C ASP A 104 -12.59 3.41 11.05
N GLY A 105 -12.89 3.76 9.80
CA GLY A 105 -12.55 5.06 9.22
C GLY A 105 -11.12 5.19 8.69
N VAL A 106 -10.22 4.24 8.95
CA VAL A 106 -8.78 4.36 8.67
C VAL A 106 -8.26 3.23 7.77
N HIS A 107 -8.60 1.98 8.08
CA HIS A 107 -7.98 0.81 7.47
C HIS A 107 -8.89 0.18 6.41
N PRO A 108 -8.42 0.08 5.14
CA PRO A 108 -9.18 -0.61 4.10
C PRO A 108 -9.49 -2.06 4.49
N ASN A 109 -10.70 -2.50 4.20
CA ASN A 109 -11.13 -3.89 4.25
C ASN A 109 -10.56 -4.65 3.04
N ARG A 110 -10.91 -5.95 2.90
CA ARG A 110 -10.43 -6.78 1.78
C ARG A 110 -10.75 -6.15 0.42
N GLU A 111 -11.94 -5.59 0.27
CA GLU A 111 -12.36 -4.95 -0.98
C GLU A 111 -11.58 -3.66 -1.26
N GLY A 112 -11.39 -2.80 -0.25
CA GLY A 112 -10.61 -1.58 -0.38
C GLY A 112 -9.14 -1.83 -0.67
N HIS A 113 -8.55 -2.86 -0.05
CA HIS A 113 -7.21 -3.33 -0.39
C HIS A 113 -7.10 -3.81 -1.84
N TRP A 114 -8.08 -4.60 -2.31
CA TRP A 114 -8.08 -5.04 -3.71
C TRP A 114 -8.29 -3.87 -4.68
N PHE A 115 -9.18 -2.93 -4.36
CA PHE A 115 -9.36 -1.72 -5.16
C PHE A 115 -8.05 -0.96 -5.32
N GLY A 116 -7.35 -0.69 -4.22
CA GLY A 116 -6.03 -0.04 -4.24
C GLY A 116 -4.99 -0.85 -5.02
N ALA A 117 -5.00 -2.17 -4.89
CA ALA A 117 -4.12 -3.06 -5.66
C ALA A 117 -4.35 -2.93 -7.17
N ARG A 118 -5.61 -2.92 -7.64
CA ARG A 118 -5.93 -2.71 -9.07
C ARG A 118 -5.40 -1.37 -9.58
N VAL A 119 -5.53 -0.30 -8.79
CA VAL A 119 -4.98 1.02 -9.16
C VAL A 119 -3.46 0.94 -9.35
N MET A 120 -2.75 0.28 -8.43
CA MET A 120 -1.30 0.10 -8.54
C MET A 120 -0.92 -0.78 -9.74
N ILE A 121 -1.64 -1.89 -9.95
CA ILE A 121 -1.39 -2.81 -11.07
C ILE A 121 -1.55 -2.08 -12.41
N ARG A 122 -2.61 -1.28 -12.60
CA ARG A 122 -2.79 -0.47 -13.82
C ARG A 122 -1.66 0.54 -14.01
N ALA A 123 -1.26 1.22 -12.95
CA ALA A 123 -0.15 2.18 -13.02
C ALA A 123 1.19 1.54 -13.39
N LEU A 124 1.34 0.22 -13.17
CA LEU A 124 2.50 -0.58 -13.57
C LEU A 124 2.32 -1.26 -14.95
N GLY A 125 1.26 -0.93 -15.70
CA GLY A 125 0.99 -1.46 -17.05
C GLY A 125 0.21 -2.78 -17.09
N GLY A 126 -0.32 -3.24 -15.95
CA GLY A 126 -1.01 -4.52 -15.83
C GLY A 126 -2.52 -4.46 -16.07
N ASP A 127 -3.01 -3.75 -17.09
CA ASP A 127 -4.44 -3.48 -17.27
C ASP A 127 -5.31 -4.75 -17.28
N GLN A 128 -4.85 -5.81 -17.96
CA GLN A 128 -5.57 -7.09 -17.98
C GLN A 128 -5.64 -7.73 -16.59
N SER A 129 -4.57 -7.68 -15.81
CA SER A 129 -4.54 -8.21 -14.43
C SER A 129 -5.45 -7.42 -13.50
N ALA A 130 -5.52 -6.10 -13.68
CA ALA A 130 -6.37 -5.24 -12.88
C ALA A 130 -7.88 -5.38 -13.16
N GLN A 131 -8.28 -6.16 -14.17
CA GLN A 131 -9.69 -6.48 -14.44
C GLN A 131 -10.20 -7.68 -13.62
N ALA A 132 -9.33 -8.38 -12.89
CA ALA A 132 -9.76 -9.48 -12.04
C ALA A 132 -10.62 -9.01 -10.84
N GLY A 133 -11.55 -9.85 -10.42
CA GLY A 133 -12.45 -9.62 -9.29
C GLY A 133 -11.73 -9.67 -7.94
N ASP A 134 -10.68 -10.49 -7.82
CA ASP A 134 -9.75 -10.49 -6.68
C ASP A 134 -8.35 -11.01 -7.06
N ALA A 135 -7.44 -11.04 -6.08
CA ALA A 135 -6.07 -11.52 -6.26
C ALA A 135 -6.01 -13.01 -6.68
N GLY A 136 -6.93 -13.85 -6.21
CA GLY A 136 -6.97 -15.27 -6.57
C GLY A 136 -7.38 -15.45 -8.03
N GLU A 137 -8.42 -14.73 -8.47
CA GLU A 137 -8.81 -14.71 -9.89
C GLU A 137 -7.68 -14.15 -10.78
N MET A 138 -7.01 -13.08 -10.34
CA MET A 138 -5.88 -12.51 -11.06
C MET A 138 -4.77 -13.55 -11.25
N MET A 139 -4.37 -14.23 -10.18
CA MET A 139 -3.27 -15.19 -10.21
C MET A 139 -3.60 -16.41 -11.08
N LYS A 140 -4.87 -16.86 -11.13
CA LYS A 140 -5.31 -17.95 -12.02
C LYS A 140 -5.15 -17.63 -13.51
N ARG A 141 -5.00 -16.36 -13.90
CA ARG A 141 -4.74 -15.96 -15.29
C ARG A 141 -3.30 -16.23 -15.73
N PHE A 142 -2.40 -16.54 -14.80
CA PHE A 142 -1.01 -16.87 -15.07
C PHE A 142 -0.77 -18.37 -14.90
N THR A 143 0.03 -18.94 -15.79
CA THR A 143 0.59 -20.29 -15.65
C THR A 143 1.25 -20.44 -14.28
N GLY A 144 0.82 -21.44 -13.51
CA GLY A 144 1.29 -21.71 -12.15
C GLY A 144 0.94 -20.66 -11.09
N GLY A 145 0.07 -19.70 -11.40
CA GLY A 145 -0.20 -18.58 -10.52
C GLY A 145 -0.98 -18.98 -9.25
N ALA A 146 -1.86 -19.97 -9.34
CA ALA A 146 -2.61 -20.47 -8.18
C ALA A 146 -1.68 -21.14 -7.15
N GLU A 147 -0.66 -21.85 -7.64
CA GLU A 147 0.38 -22.51 -6.85
C GLU A 147 1.40 -21.50 -6.31
N ALA A 148 1.72 -20.47 -7.09
CA ALA A 148 2.67 -19.42 -6.71
C ALA A 148 2.12 -18.49 -5.62
N LEU A 149 0.83 -18.17 -5.61
CA LEU A 149 0.23 -17.21 -4.67
C LEU A 149 0.53 -17.53 -3.18
N PRO A 150 0.28 -18.74 -2.65
CA PRO A 150 0.60 -19.05 -1.26
C PRO A 150 2.11 -18.98 -0.96
N LEU A 151 2.97 -19.25 -1.95
CA LEU A 151 4.42 -19.12 -1.81
C LEU A 151 4.85 -17.65 -1.72
N VAL A 152 4.23 -16.77 -2.51
CA VAL A 152 4.44 -15.32 -2.43
C VAL A 152 4.07 -14.81 -1.04
N GLU A 153 2.91 -15.21 -0.51
CA GLU A 153 2.48 -14.86 0.84
C GLU A 153 3.45 -15.37 1.91
N GLN A 154 3.87 -16.64 1.81
CA GLN A 154 4.84 -17.25 2.73
C GLN A 154 6.16 -16.47 2.74
N ARG A 155 6.70 -16.13 1.56
CA ARG A 155 7.94 -15.37 1.44
C ARG A 155 7.81 -13.96 2.02
N MET A 156 6.69 -13.29 1.75
CA MET A 156 6.40 -11.95 2.29
C MET A 156 6.35 -11.96 3.82
N GLN A 157 5.62 -12.91 4.42
CA GLN A 157 5.48 -13.01 5.88
C GLN A 157 6.82 -13.32 6.55
N LEU A 158 7.60 -14.25 5.99
CA LEU A 158 8.94 -14.60 6.47
C LEU A 158 9.86 -13.37 6.54
N LEU A 159 9.94 -12.61 5.44
CA LEU A 159 10.79 -11.43 5.36
C LEU A 159 10.28 -10.30 6.27
N ARG A 160 8.95 -10.09 6.32
CA ARG A 160 8.33 -9.10 7.21
C ARG A 160 8.73 -9.36 8.65
N ASP A 161 8.55 -10.58 9.15
CA ASP A 161 8.81 -10.90 10.55
C ASP A 161 10.31 -10.76 10.88
N ALA A 162 11.19 -11.21 9.97
CA ALA A 162 12.64 -11.06 10.12
C ALA A 162 13.09 -9.59 10.19
N TRP A 163 12.56 -8.73 9.31
CA TRP A 163 12.87 -7.30 9.33
C TRP A 163 12.29 -6.58 10.53
N LEU A 164 11.08 -6.94 10.96
CA LEU A 164 10.48 -6.38 12.18
C LEU A 164 11.38 -6.70 13.37
N SER A 165 11.75 -7.96 13.59
CA SER A 165 12.62 -8.34 14.71
C SER A 165 14.00 -7.70 14.63
N HIS A 166 14.61 -7.65 13.44
CA HIS A 166 15.92 -7.00 13.25
C HIS A 166 15.90 -5.50 13.60
N THR A 167 14.79 -4.82 13.29
CA THR A 167 14.61 -3.38 13.57
C THR A 167 14.10 -3.08 14.98
N GLY A 168 13.86 -4.11 15.80
CA GLY A 168 13.51 -3.94 17.22
C GLY A 168 12.12 -3.34 17.46
N HIS A 169 11.13 -3.69 16.63
CA HIS A 169 9.75 -3.21 16.84
C HIS A 169 9.20 -3.60 18.24
N LEU A 170 8.35 -2.74 18.81
CA LEU A 170 7.70 -2.98 20.12
C LEU A 170 6.23 -3.42 20.00
N ARG A 171 5.76 -3.69 18.77
CA ARG A 171 4.36 -4.05 18.52
C ARG A 171 3.99 -5.39 19.20
N PRO A 172 2.99 -5.44 20.08
CA PRO A 172 2.57 -6.67 20.75
C PRO A 172 1.92 -7.65 19.77
N GLY A 173 2.03 -8.96 20.06
CA GLY A 173 1.37 -10.03 19.30
C GLY A 173 2.00 -10.37 17.95
N ILE A 174 3.14 -9.78 17.61
CA ILE A 174 3.89 -10.12 16.39
C ILE A 174 4.91 -11.22 16.71
N ARG A 175 4.91 -12.26 15.88
CA ARG A 175 5.86 -13.37 15.99
C ARG A 175 7.29 -12.88 15.75
N ALA A 176 8.23 -13.35 16.56
CA ALA A 176 9.65 -13.12 16.31
C ALA A 176 10.06 -13.74 14.97
N GLY A 177 10.75 -12.96 14.14
CA GLY A 177 11.34 -13.41 12.90
C GLY A 177 12.66 -14.14 13.10
N LEU A 178 13.06 -14.89 12.07
CA LEU A 178 14.39 -15.50 12.01
C LEU A 178 15.47 -14.41 11.84
N PRO A 179 16.75 -14.71 12.17
CA PRO A 179 17.86 -13.84 11.80
C PRO A 179 17.87 -13.55 10.29
N LEU A 180 18.19 -12.32 9.89
CA LEU A 180 18.10 -11.88 8.48
C LEU A 180 18.83 -12.80 7.51
N ALA A 181 20.02 -13.29 7.86
CA ALA A 181 20.78 -14.21 7.02
C ALA A 181 20.05 -15.55 6.80
N GLU A 182 19.37 -16.07 7.81
CA GLU A 182 18.59 -17.30 7.69
C GLU A 182 17.28 -17.06 6.92
N ALA A 183 16.56 -15.99 7.25
CA ALA A 183 15.36 -15.60 6.54
C ALA A 183 15.63 -15.37 5.04
N GLY A 184 16.76 -14.73 4.71
CA GLY A 184 17.20 -14.49 3.34
C GLY A 184 17.42 -15.78 2.54
N ARG A 185 18.10 -16.78 3.12
CA ARG A 185 18.29 -18.10 2.48
C ARG A 185 16.95 -18.79 2.20
N LYS A 186 16.08 -18.87 3.22
CA LYS A 186 14.74 -19.47 3.08
C LYS A 186 13.86 -18.71 2.09
N ALA A 187 13.94 -17.38 2.06
CA ALA A 187 13.21 -16.57 1.09
C ALA A 187 13.71 -16.77 -0.35
N ALA A 188 14.99 -17.09 -0.55
CA ALA A 188 15.54 -17.45 -1.85
C ALA A 188 15.05 -18.82 -2.32
N GLU A 189 14.98 -19.81 -1.42
CA GLU A 189 14.40 -21.14 -1.71
C GLU A 189 12.92 -21.04 -2.11
N ILE A 190 12.13 -20.23 -1.39
CA ILE A 190 10.72 -19.99 -1.76
C ILE A 190 10.63 -19.25 -3.10
N ALA A 191 11.53 -18.30 -3.39
CA ALA A 191 11.57 -17.62 -4.68
C ALA A 191 11.85 -18.59 -5.84
N ALA A 192 12.77 -19.54 -5.67
CA ALA A 192 13.02 -20.57 -6.68
C ALA A 192 11.77 -21.44 -6.95
N ARG A 193 11.02 -21.78 -5.90
CA ARG A 193 9.75 -22.52 -6.02
C ARG A 193 8.65 -21.71 -6.72
N ILE A 194 8.59 -20.39 -6.49
CA ILE A 194 7.68 -19.49 -7.21
C ILE A 194 7.99 -19.51 -8.71
N GLU A 195 9.27 -19.37 -9.07
CA GLU A 195 9.68 -19.39 -10.48
C GLU A 195 9.46 -20.76 -11.14
N ALA A 196 9.73 -21.86 -10.43
CA ALA A 196 9.44 -23.21 -10.92
C ALA A 196 7.93 -23.39 -11.21
N ALA A 197 7.05 -22.97 -10.30
CA ALA A 197 5.60 -23.05 -10.50
C ALA A 197 5.17 -22.33 -11.79
N ARG A 198 5.78 -21.18 -12.11
CA ARG A 198 5.48 -20.40 -13.32
C ARG A 198 5.92 -21.08 -14.62
N LEU A 199 6.88 -22.01 -14.55
CA LEU A 199 7.47 -22.70 -15.69
C LEU A 199 6.90 -24.11 -15.91
N GLU A 200 6.44 -24.79 -14.85
CA GLU A 200 6.09 -26.21 -14.87
C GLU A 200 4.68 -26.54 -15.39
N THR A 201 3.78 -25.57 -15.58
CA THR A 201 2.48 -25.82 -16.21
C THR A 201 2.56 -25.65 -17.73
N LYS A 202 3.15 -26.65 -18.40
CA LYS A 202 2.96 -26.91 -19.83
C LYS A 202 2.15 -28.17 -20.03
#